data_AF-A0AAV6TR68-F1
#
_entry.id   AF-A0AAV6TR68-F1
#
_cell.length_a   1.000
_cell.length_b   1.000
_cell.length_c   1.000
_cell.angle_alpha   90.00
_cell.angle_beta   90.00
_cell.angle_gamma   90.00
#
_symmetry.space_group_name_H-M   'P 1'
#
loop_
_entity.id
_entity.type
_entity.pdbx_description
1 polymer ?
#
loop_
_entity_poly.entity_id
_entity_poly.type
_entity_poly.pdbx_seq_one_letter_code
_entity_poly.pdbx_strand_id
1 'polypeptide(L)'
;MRLRHTTSMLVPVSRKIGIVNPLTSAMKANLSVGAFGFSEEVPLDDPDVCKVVGCPLKKDQEYTYTTKFHVPDNAITFSVEAKFKLTDAAKKLIVCAEVPGVITEKPKPAE
;
A
#
# COMPACT_ATOMS: atom_id res chain seq x y z
N MET A 1 26.67 -16.59 -8.93
CA MET A 1 25.40 -15.86 -9.19
C MET A 1 24.65 -15.72 -7.86
N ARG A 2 24.71 -14.56 -7.19
CA ARG A 2 24.00 -14.31 -5.91
C ARG A 2 22.64 -13.65 -6.20
N LEU A 3 21.56 -14.32 -5.82
CA LEU A 3 20.19 -13.83 -5.89
C LEU A 3 20.00 -12.69 -4.87
N ARG A 4 19.55 -11.51 -5.32
CA ARG A 4 19.21 -10.37 -4.46
C ARG A 4 17.90 -10.68 -3.75
N HIS A 5 17.95 -10.89 -2.43
CA HIS A 5 16.73 -10.95 -1.61
C HIS A 5 16.27 -9.53 -1.29
N THR A 6 15.38 -9.00 -2.12
CA THR A 6 14.61 -7.78 -1.81
C THR A 6 13.49 -8.19 -0.87
N THR A 7 13.55 -7.80 0.41
CA THR A 7 12.46 -8.04 1.37
C THR A 7 11.26 -7.17 0.98
N SER A 8 10.43 -7.70 0.09
CA SER A 8 9.19 -7.09 -0.35
C SER A 8 8.14 -7.31 0.73
N MET A 9 7.84 -6.29 1.53
CA MET A 9 6.66 -6.33 2.40
C MET A 9 5.41 -6.30 1.51
N LEU A 10 4.85 -7.48 1.23
CA LEU A 10 3.52 -7.59 0.64
C LEU A 10 2.53 -7.40 1.79
N VAL A 11 1.81 -6.28 1.81
CA VAL A 11 0.69 -6.09 2.72
C VAL A 11 -0.56 -6.62 2.01
N PRO A 12 -1.07 -7.82 2.32
CA PRO A 12 -2.31 -8.30 1.74
C PRO A 12 -3.48 -7.50 2.35
N VAL A 13 -3.95 -6.48 1.64
CA VAL A 13 -5.18 -5.76 2.01
C VAL A 13 -6.39 -6.58 1.54
N SER A 14 -6.73 -7.65 2.26
CA SER A 14 -7.99 -8.39 2.07
C SER A 14 -9.07 -7.81 2.99
N ARG A 15 -9.62 -6.65 2.63
CA ARG A 15 -10.91 -6.19 3.17
C ARG A 15 -11.90 -6.19 2.03
N LYS A 16 -13.06 -6.84 2.22
CA LYS A 16 -14.19 -6.83 1.27
C LYS A 16 -14.39 -5.40 0.76
N ILE A 17 -14.11 -5.16 -0.51
CA ILE A 17 -14.22 -3.85 -1.16
C ILE A 17 -15.72 -3.62 -1.40
N GLY A 18 -16.43 -3.31 -0.33
CA GLY A 18 -17.83 -2.91 -0.40
C GLY A 18 -17.89 -1.48 -0.92
N ILE A 19 -18.57 -1.31 -2.05
CA ILE A 19 -18.99 -0.03 -2.64
C ILE A 19 -17.91 0.63 -3.54
N VAL A 20 -17.63 0.00 -4.67
CA VAL A 20 -17.15 0.71 -5.87
C VAL A 20 -18.34 1.45 -6.50
N ASN A 21 -18.22 2.77 -6.66
CA ASN A 21 -19.11 3.52 -7.56
C ASN A 21 -18.92 2.92 -8.97
N PRO A 22 -19.99 2.72 -9.76
CA PRO A 22 -19.98 1.83 -10.93
C PRO A 22 -19.11 2.29 -12.12
N LEU A 23 -18.42 3.44 -12.02
CA LEU A 23 -17.69 4.09 -13.11
C LEU A 23 -16.41 4.77 -12.60
N THR A 24 -15.59 4.06 -11.82
CA THR A 24 -14.25 4.57 -11.46
C THR A 24 -13.26 4.21 -12.56
N SER A 25 -13.07 5.13 -13.51
CA SER A 25 -12.10 4.99 -14.63
C SER A 25 -10.65 5.23 -14.21
N ALA A 26 -10.45 5.85 -13.03
CA ALA A 26 -9.15 6.05 -12.41
C ALA A 26 -9.24 5.76 -10.91
N MET A 27 -8.20 5.12 -10.38
CA MET A 27 -8.03 4.86 -8.95
C MET A 27 -6.58 5.05 -8.56
N LYS A 28 -6.36 5.76 -7.45
CA LYS A 28 -5.04 6.02 -6.90
C LYS A 28 -4.91 5.46 -5.49
N ALA A 29 -3.81 4.76 -5.25
CA ALA A 29 -3.39 4.29 -3.95
C ALA A 29 -2.40 5.29 -3.31
N ASN A 30 -2.55 5.53 -2.01
CA ASN A 30 -1.61 6.28 -1.21
C ASN A 30 -1.36 5.51 0.10
N LEU A 31 -0.12 5.52 0.57
CA LEU A 31 0.29 4.92 1.82
C LEU A 31 0.89 6.01 2.69
N SER A 32 0.43 6.12 3.92
CA SER A 32 1.07 6.95 4.94
C SER A 32 1.51 6.06 6.09
N VAL A 33 2.70 6.32 6.63
CA VAL A 33 3.24 5.60 7.78
C VAL A 33 3.55 6.63 8.85
N GLY A 34 3.14 6.34 10.08
CA GLY A 34 3.31 7.29 11.18
C GLY A 34 3.51 6.62 12.53
N ALA A 35 4.11 7.37 13.45
CA ALA A 35 4.27 7.02 14.84
C ALA A 35 4.23 8.28 15.70
N PHE A 36 3.76 8.18 16.94
CA PHE A 36 3.79 9.27 17.92
C PHE A 36 3.17 10.60 17.45
N GLY A 37 2.08 10.53 16.67
CA GLY A 37 1.39 11.72 16.14
C GLY A 37 2.02 12.34 14.89
N PHE A 38 3.13 11.81 14.39
CA PHE A 38 3.72 12.16 13.10
C PHE A 38 3.33 11.12 12.06
N SER A 39 2.97 11.56 10.84
CA SER A 39 2.71 10.68 9.70
C SER A 39 3.31 11.24 8.44
N GLU A 40 3.98 10.39 7.67
CA GLU A 40 4.60 10.75 6.39
C GLU A 40 4.00 9.91 5.26
N GLU A 41 3.89 10.48 4.06
CA GLU A 41 3.48 9.73 2.88
C GLU A 41 4.67 8.95 2.31
N VAL A 42 4.46 7.65 2.10
CA VAL A 42 5.47 6.75 1.55
C VAL A 42 5.17 6.52 0.06
N PRO A 43 6.13 6.76 -0.84
CA PRO A 43 5.94 6.50 -2.25
C PRO A 43 5.73 5.00 -2.49
N LEU A 44 4.68 4.69 -3.26
CA LEU A 44 4.41 3.35 -3.77
C LEU A 44 5.06 3.20 -5.15
N ASP A 45 5.52 1.99 -5.48
CA ASP A 45 6.09 1.70 -6.81
C ASP A 45 5.06 1.94 -7.92
N ASP A 46 3.83 1.48 -7.71
CA ASP A 46 2.72 1.60 -8.67
C ASP A 46 1.47 2.19 -8.01
N PRO A 47 1.37 3.51 -7.82
CA PRO A 47 0.21 4.11 -7.14
C PRO A 47 -1.07 4.13 -7.98
N ASP A 48 -1.00 3.85 -9.28
CA ASP A 48 -2.16 3.80 -10.17
C ASP A 48 -2.74 2.39 -10.21
N VAL A 49 -3.82 2.18 -9.46
CA VAL A 49 -4.47 0.88 -9.31
C VAL A 49 -4.98 0.37 -10.66
N CYS A 50 -5.45 1.27 -11.53
CA CYS A 50 -6.02 0.90 -12.82
C CYS A 50 -5.00 0.27 -13.77
N LYS A 51 -3.69 0.54 -13.60
CA LYS A 51 -2.63 -0.13 -14.37
C LYS A 51 -2.49 -1.60 -14.03
N VAL A 52 -2.85 -1.99 -12.80
CA VAL A 52 -2.67 -3.37 -12.30
C VAL A 52 -3.92 -4.21 -12.55
N VAL A 53 -5.11 -3.67 -12.23
CA VAL A 53 -6.36 -4.46 -12.23
C VAL A 53 -7.24 -4.24 -13.46
N GLY A 54 -6.96 -3.22 -14.27
CA GLY A 54 -7.79 -2.84 -15.42
C GLY A 54 -9.08 -2.13 -15.03
N CYS A 55 -9.29 -0.92 -15.55
CA CYS A 55 -10.47 -0.09 -15.29
C CYS A 55 -11.37 0.00 -16.55
N PRO A 56 -12.68 0.32 -16.40
CA PRO A 56 -13.38 0.71 -15.17
C PRO A 56 -13.71 -0.47 -14.24
N LEU A 57 -13.65 -0.24 -12.93
CA LEU A 57 -14.06 -1.26 -11.95
C LEU A 57 -15.58 -1.39 -11.91
N LYS A 58 -16.05 -2.63 -11.98
CA LYS A 58 -17.48 -2.98 -11.84
C LYS A 58 -17.87 -3.10 -10.37
N LYS A 59 -19.10 -2.66 -10.08
CA LYS A 59 -19.72 -2.81 -8.76
C LYS A 59 -19.82 -4.30 -8.36
N ASP A 60 -19.65 -4.58 -7.08
CA ASP A 60 -19.77 -5.92 -6.46
C ASP A 60 -18.78 -6.98 -7.01
N GLN A 61 -17.77 -6.54 -7.76
CA GLN A 61 -16.66 -7.39 -8.19
C GLN A 61 -15.47 -7.21 -7.24
N GLU A 62 -14.83 -8.32 -6.88
CA GLU A 62 -13.60 -8.30 -6.09
C GLU A 62 -12.37 -8.16 -7.00
N TYR A 63 -11.42 -7.32 -6.57
CA TYR A 63 -10.16 -7.08 -7.26
C TYR A 63 -9.01 -7.24 -6.28
N THR A 64 -7.91 -7.83 -6.75
CA THR A 64 -6.67 -7.92 -5.99
C THR A 64 -5.67 -6.92 -6.55
N TYR A 65 -5.38 -5.90 -5.77
CA TYR A 65 -4.31 -4.95 -6.06
C TYR A 65 -3.12 -5.25 -5.17
N THR A 66 -1.94 -5.41 -5.78
CA THR A 66 -0.68 -5.68 -5.09
C THR A 66 0.30 -4.56 -5.41
N THR A 67 0.93 -4.01 -4.38
CA THR A 67 1.93 -2.95 -4.52
C THR A 67 3.10 -3.20 -3.57
N LYS A 68 4.17 -2.46 -3.78
CA LYS A 68 5.38 -2.48 -2.98
C LYS A 68 5.75 -1.06 -2.60
N PHE A 69 6.44 -0.94 -1.48
CA PHE A 69 7.04 0.30 -1.03
C PHE A 69 8.41 0.00 -0.45
N HIS A 70 9.29 1.00 -0.48
CA HIS A 70 10.63 0.85 0.04
C HIS A 70 10.70 1.34 1.49
N VAL A 71 11.16 0.47 2.39
CA VAL A 71 11.59 0.88 3.73
C VAL A 71 13.08 1.25 3.62
N PRO A 72 13.46 2.50 3.93
CA PRO A 72 14.83 2.95 3.80
C PRO A 72 15.77 2.18 4.75
N ASP A 73 17.02 1.96 4.34
CA ASP A 73 17.98 1.11 5.07
C ASP A 73 18.35 1.64 6.46
N ASN A 74 18.24 2.96 6.66
CA ASN A 74 18.46 3.63 7.93
C ASN A 74 17.20 3.72 8.79
N ALA A 75 16.13 3.00 8.45
CA ALA A 75 14.94 2.93 9.28
C ALA A 75 15.28 2.25 10.61
N ILE A 76 15.17 3.01 11.69
CA ILE A 76 15.31 2.51 13.06
C ILE A 76 14.12 1.60 13.37
N THR A 77 14.25 0.70 14.33
CA THR A 77 13.13 -0.12 14.76
C THR A 77 12.11 0.70 15.55
N PHE A 78 10.87 0.82 15.05
CA PHE A 78 9.77 1.47 15.79
C PHE A 78 8.39 0.94 15.37
N SER A 79 7.43 1.04 16.29
CA SER A 79 6.02 0.74 16.05
C SER A 79 5.39 1.84 15.19
N VAL A 80 4.68 1.44 14.15
CA VAL A 80 4.02 2.34 13.20
C VAL A 80 2.56 1.98 13.00
N GLU A 81 1.79 2.98 12.62
CA GLU A 81 0.47 2.81 12.02
C GLU A 81 0.58 3.13 10.53
N ALA A 82 0.32 2.12 9.70
CA ALA A 82 0.25 2.29 8.25
C ALA A 82 -1.21 2.56 7.84
N LYS A 83 -1.45 3.70 7.18
CA LYS A 83 -2.75 4.07 6.62
C LYS A 83 -2.71 3.94 5.11
N PHE A 84 -3.47 2.98 4.58
CA PHE A 84 -3.62 2.74 3.15
C PHE A 84 -4.95 3.32 2.66
N LYS A 85 -4.89 4.21 1.66
CA LYS A 85 -6.06 4.88 1.08
C LYS A 85 -6.17 4.60 -0.42
N LEU A 86 -7.36 4.24 -0.86
CA LEU A 86 -7.74 4.22 -2.28
C LEU A 86 -8.74 5.33 -2.55
N THR A 87 -8.44 6.17 -3.54
CA THR A 87 -9.32 7.24 -3.99
C THR A 87 -9.68 7.08 -5.45
N ASP A 88 -10.91 7.41 -5.81
CA ASP A 88 -11.35 7.43 -7.21
C ASP A 88 -10.93 8.71 -7.96
N ALA A 89 -11.34 8.81 -9.23
CA ALA A 89 -11.11 9.98 -10.09
C ALA A 89 -11.65 11.31 -9.51
N ALA A 90 -12.71 11.26 -8.70
CA ALA A 90 -13.28 12.41 -8.02
C ALA A 90 -12.59 12.71 -6.68
N LYS A 91 -11.48 12.04 -6.38
CA LYS A 91 -10.76 12.08 -5.09
C LYS A 91 -11.62 11.60 -3.91
N LYS A 92 -12.69 10.85 -4.17
CA LYS A 92 -13.53 10.26 -3.13
C LYS A 92 -12.80 9.05 -2.54
N LEU A 93 -12.73 8.99 -1.22
CA LEU A 93 -12.19 7.85 -0.49
C LEU A 93 -13.09 6.62 -0.69
N ILE A 94 -12.52 5.55 -1.25
CA ILE A 94 -13.21 4.28 -1.49
C ILE A 94 -12.80 3.24 -0.45
N VAL A 95 -11.50 3.13 -0.18
CA VAL A 95 -10.96 2.24 0.86
C VAL A 95 -10.05 3.03 1.76
N CYS A 96 -10.20 2.82 3.06
CA CYS A 96 -9.26 3.25 4.09
C CYS A 96 -8.98 2.06 5.00
N ALA A 97 -7.75 1.57 5.00
CA ALA A 97 -7.30 0.49 5.86
C ALA A 97 -6.17 1.01 6.75
N GLU A 98 -6.30 0.78 8.05
CA GLU A 98 -5.27 1.09 9.03
C GLU A 98 -4.70 -0.23 9.52
N VAL A 99 -3.39 -0.38 9.44
CA VAL A 99 -2.67 -1.60 9.77
C VAL A 99 -1.55 -1.23 10.75
N PRO A 100 -1.62 -1.69 12.01
CA PRO A 100 -0.50 -1.55 12.92
C PRO A 100 0.65 -2.44 12.45
N GLY A 101 1.88 -1.96 12.57
CA GLY A 101 3.08 -2.69 12.16
C GLY A 101 4.29 -2.29 12.98
N VAL A 102 5.39 -3.00 12.75
CA VAL A 102 6.70 -2.67 13.31
C VAL A 102 7.67 -2.66 12.13
N ILE A 103 8.36 -1.54 11.95
CA ILE A 103 9.50 -1.49 11.04
C ILE A 103 10.70 -2.01 11.82
N THR A 104 11.45 -2.94 11.23
CA THR A 104 12.69 -3.47 11.78
C THR A 104 13.84 -3.14 10.85
N GLU A 105 15.04 -2.98 11.39
CA GLU A 105 16.26 -2.85 10.59
C GLU A 105 16.42 -4.04 9.62
N LYS A 106 16.99 -3.80 8.44
CA LYS A 106 17.35 -4.90 7.55
C LYS A 106 18.44 -5.75 8.23
N PRO A 107 18.27 -7.07 8.37
CA PRO A 107 19.31 -7.91 8.92
C PRO A 107 20.57 -7.79 8.05
N LYS A 108 21.71 -7.43 8.68
CA LYS A 108 23.02 -7.40 8.01
C LYS A 108 23.30 -8.80 7.43
N PRO A 109 23.57 -8.96 6.13
CA PRO A 109 23.96 -10.25 5.57
C PRO A 109 25.18 -10.77 6.33
N ALA A 110 25.13 -12.02 6.80
CA ALA A 110 26.28 -12.68 7.39
C ALA A 110 27.39 -12.77 6.33
N GLU A 111 28.58 -12.28 6.68
CA GLU A 111 29.78 -12.24 5.84
C GLU A 111 30.35 -13.64 5.60
#